data_AF-A0A2J0ME50-F1
#
_entry.id   AF-A0A2J0ME50-F1
#
_cell.length_a   1.000
_cell.length_b   1.000
_cell.length_c   1.000
_cell.angle_alpha   90.00
_cell.angle_beta   90.00
_cell.angle_gamma   90.00
#
_symmetry.space_group_name_H-M   'P 1'
#
loop_
_entity.id
_entity.type
_entity.pdbx_description
1 polymer ?
#
loop_
_entity_poly.entity_id
_entity_poly.type
_entity_poly.pdbx_seq_one_letter_code
_entity_poly.pdbx_strand_id
1 'polypeptide(L)'
;MKKNIIVFFVLICIVIGIVLVSLFWTKEDEIKNVDEIAEKEVLSLCYYYSNKTNSGFYDKAWLNLDIKGEEISGEFNNYPAEKDSKVGKFEGTVGPLDQKIMARTANLWWDSLAEGMNTKEELVVQFGDGNAVALFGEMIDKGDGVYVYKDKMKLTSGFQLGQISCKDLNEILAVEKYIRENIKTITTDKPVLGGLWYVVSVFINYSLNTGSVTYEDGHIQGDATFEYEFDSNTKSTFIKNFKRI
;
A
#
# COMPACT_ATOMS: atom_id res chain seq x y z
N MET A 1 31.78 33.01 82.76
CA MET A 1 30.92 33.51 81.64
C MET A 1 31.21 32.89 80.26
N LYS A 2 32.39 32.30 79.97
CA LYS A 2 32.71 31.77 78.62
C LYS A 2 32.02 30.44 78.22
N LYS A 3 31.54 29.62 79.17
CA LYS A 3 30.90 28.32 78.86
C LYS A 3 29.47 28.43 78.32
N ASN A 4 28.73 29.48 78.65
CA ASN A 4 27.32 29.62 78.22
C ASN A 4 27.17 30.15 76.79
N ILE A 5 28.19 30.83 76.26
CA ILE A 5 28.18 31.37 74.89
C ILE A 5 28.35 30.25 73.86
N ILE A 6 29.18 29.24 74.15
CA ILE A 6 29.43 28.11 73.24
C ILE A 6 28.18 27.25 73.07
N VAL A 7 27.42 27.00 74.15
CA VAL A 7 26.18 26.22 74.09
C VAL A 7 25.10 26.92 73.25
N PHE A 8 25.06 28.25 73.30
CA PHE A 8 24.10 29.05 72.54
C PHE A 8 24.36 29.01 71.02
N PHE A 9 25.64 29.06 70.61
CA PHE A 9 25.99 28.95 69.19
C PHE A 9 25.73 27.55 68.60
N VAL A 10 25.94 26.49 69.37
CA VAL A 10 25.67 25.11 68.92
C VAL A 10 24.16 24.89 68.69
N LEU A 11 23.30 25.43 69.55
CA LEU A 11 21.85 25.35 69.39
C LEU A 11 21.34 26.10 68.15
N ILE A 12 21.90 27.28 67.85
CA ILE A 12 21.54 28.05 66.65
C ILE A 12 21.93 27.30 65.37
N CYS A 13 23.11 26.68 65.32
CA CYS A 13 23.54 25.90 64.16
C CYS A 13 22.64 24.67 63.91
N ILE A 14 22.14 24.02 64.98
CA ILE A 14 21.22 22.88 64.84
C ILE A 14 19.86 23.34 64.29
N VAL A 15 19.33 24.47 64.78
CA VAL A 15 18.04 25.00 64.29
C VAL A 15 18.16 25.46 62.83
N ILE A 16 19.24 26.13 62.44
CA ILE A 16 19.48 26.54 61.04
C ILE A 16 19.65 25.30 60.14
N GLY A 17 20.36 24.26 60.61
CA GLY A 17 20.51 23.01 59.88
C GLY A 17 19.17 22.32 59.61
N ILE A 18 18.27 22.26 60.59
CA ILE A 18 16.95 21.65 60.44
C ILE A 18 16.08 22.45 59.45
N VAL A 19 16.11 23.78 59.53
CA VAL A 19 15.35 24.65 58.61
C VAL A 19 15.85 24.51 57.17
N LEU A 20 17.17 24.47 56.96
CA LEU A 20 17.76 24.30 55.62
C LEU A 20 17.48 22.92 55.01
N VAL A 21 17.47 21.86 55.83
CA VAL A 21 17.11 20.50 55.36
C VAL A 21 15.63 20.42 55.01
N SER A 22 14.74 21.07 55.78
CA SER A 22 13.30 21.10 55.46
C SER A 22 12.96 21.87 54.18
N LEU A 23 13.74 22.91 53.84
CA LEU A 23 13.60 23.64 52.57
C LEU A 23 14.13 22.87 51.36
N PHE A 24 15.05 21.92 51.57
CA PHE A 24 15.61 21.10 50.49
C PHE A 24 14.76 19.86 50.14
N TRP A 25 13.80 19.48 50.99
CA TRP A 25 13.00 18.26 50.80
C TRP A 25 11.61 18.49 50.17
N THR A 26 11.22 19.72 49.86
CA THR A 26 9.90 20.02 49.27
C THR A 26 9.94 20.28 47.75
N LYS A 27 10.77 19.53 47.03
CA LYS A 27 10.71 19.48 45.56
C LYS A 27 10.63 18.02 45.11
N GLU A 28 9.49 17.40 45.43
CA GLU A 28 8.97 16.36 44.55
C GLU A 28 8.55 17.06 43.27
N ASP A 29 9.42 17.01 42.26
CA ASP A 29 9.03 17.32 40.90
C ASP A 29 7.93 16.32 40.52
N GLU A 30 6.70 16.82 40.38
CA GLU A 30 5.62 16.09 39.72
C GLU A 30 6.13 15.68 38.33
N ILE A 31 6.51 14.41 38.19
CA ILE A 31 6.69 13.76 36.90
C ILE A 31 5.28 13.71 36.29
N LYS A 32 4.91 14.78 35.58
CA LYS A 32 3.83 14.74 34.61
C LYS A 32 4.27 13.76 33.53
N ASN A 33 3.87 12.50 33.68
CA ASN A 33 3.75 11.57 32.56
C ASN A 33 2.69 12.14 31.61
N VAL A 34 3.13 13.06 30.77
CA VAL A 34 2.44 13.36 29.52
C VAL A 34 2.94 12.30 28.56
N ASP A 35 2.33 11.10 28.63
CA ASP A 35 2.29 10.21 27.47
C ASP A 35 1.44 10.93 26.43
N GLU A 36 2.05 11.91 25.78
CA GLU A 36 1.57 12.43 24.51
C GLU A 36 1.76 11.28 23.52
N ILE A 37 0.72 10.48 23.36
CA ILE A 37 0.65 9.47 22.31
C ILE A 37 0.69 10.27 21.01
N ALA A 38 1.91 10.51 20.52
CA ALA A 38 2.14 11.11 19.21
C ALA A 38 1.38 10.26 18.21
N GLU A 39 0.31 10.82 17.66
CA GLU A 39 -0.50 10.15 16.65
C GLU A 39 0.42 9.82 15.48
N LYS A 40 0.76 8.55 15.32
CA LYS A 40 1.64 8.11 14.25
C LYS A 40 0.96 8.43 12.93
N GLU A 41 1.57 9.34 12.16
CA GLU A 41 1.14 9.65 10.81
C GLU A 41 1.12 8.38 9.94
N VAL A 42 0.10 8.26 9.11
CA VAL A 42 -0.04 7.14 8.17
C VAL A 42 0.88 7.39 6.99
N LEU A 43 1.80 6.45 6.73
CA LEU A 43 2.66 6.46 5.56
C LEU A 43 2.03 5.62 4.45
N SER A 44 1.62 6.27 3.36
CA SER A 44 1.09 5.59 2.16
C SER A 44 2.19 5.37 1.11
N LEU A 45 2.36 4.12 0.66
CA LEU A 45 3.31 3.71 -0.38
C LEU A 45 2.59 2.96 -1.50
N CYS A 46 2.89 3.31 -2.75
CA CYS A 46 2.27 2.69 -3.91
C CYS A 46 3.32 2.09 -4.85
N TYR A 47 3.00 0.93 -5.41
CA TYR A 47 3.84 0.21 -6.36
C TYR A 47 3.01 -0.29 -7.53
N TYR A 48 3.62 -0.30 -8.71
CA TYR A 48 2.97 -0.69 -9.95
C TYR A 48 3.90 -1.54 -10.83
N TYR A 49 3.30 -2.49 -11.52
CA TYR A 49 3.93 -3.31 -12.54
C TYR A 49 3.01 -3.35 -13.76
N SER A 50 3.59 -3.19 -14.94
CA SER A 50 2.91 -3.36 -16.21
C SER A 50 3.92 -3.75 -17.27
N ASN A 51 3.80 -4.94 -17.82
CA ASN A 51 4.68 -5.39 -18.91
C ASN A 51 3.88 -6.10 -20.00
N LYS A 52 4.28 -5.89 -21.25
CA LYS A 52 3.62 -6.49 -22.41
C LYS A 52 4.16 -7.91 -22.64
N THR A 53 3.27 -8.88 -22.75
CA THR A 53 3.59 -10.26 -23.07
C THR A 53 3.87 -10.44 -24.57
N ASN A 54 4.40 -11.61 -24.94
CA ASN A 54 4.62 -11.98 -26.34
C ASN A 54 3.30 -12.08 -27.14
N SER A 55 2.18 -12.36 -26.48
CA SER A 55 0.84 -12.37 -27.06
C SER A 55 0.26 -10.96 -27.26
N GLY A 56 0.92 -9.93 -26.74
CA GLY A 56 0.51 -8.54 -26.88
C GLY A 56 -0.41 -8.03 -25.77
N PHE A 57 -0.77 -8.87 -24.81
CA PHE A 57 -1.50 -8.50 -23.59
C PHE A 57 -0.55 -7.94 -22.54
N TYR A 58 -1.09 -7.43 -21.43
CA TYR A 58 -0.29 -6.85 -20.36
C TYR A 58 -0.49 -7.63 -19.07
N ASP A 59 0.62 -8.10 -18.50
CA ASP A 59 0.67 -8.47 -17.10
C ASP A 59 0.67 -7.19 -16.26
N LYS A 60 -0.25 -7.08 -15.31
CA LYS A 60 -0.33 -5.93 -14.40
C LYS A 60 -0.41 -6.37 -12.96
N ALA A 61 0.20 -5.59 -12.09
CA ALA A 61 -0.08 -5.68 -10.67
C ALA A 61 0.09 -4.32 -10.00
N TRP A 62 -0.63 -4.10 -8.92
CA TRP A 62 -0.38 -2.94 -8.06
C TRP A 62 -0.55 -3.30 -6.60
N LEU A 63 0.13 -2.52 -5.77
CA LEU A 63 0.15 -2.63 -4.34
C LEU A 63 0.02 -1.23 -3.76
N ASN A 64 -0.96 -1.05 -2.87
CA ASN A 64 -1.06 0.13 -2.02
C ASN A 64 -0.86 -0.31 -0.57
N LEU A 65 0.05 0.34 0.15
CA LEU A 65 0.37 0.09 1.55
C LEU A 65 0.06 1.34 2.37
N ASP A 66 -0.74 1.21 3.41
CA ASP A 66 -0.96 2.22 4.44
C ASP A 66 -0.36 1.73 5.76
N ILE A 67 0.73 2.36 6.19
CA ILE A 67 1.53 1.92 7.35
C ILE A 67 1.32 2.89 8.52
N LYS A 68 0.86 2.36 9.66
CA LYS A 68 0.70 3.10 10.92
C LYS A 68 1.50 2.42 12.04
N GLY A 69 2.76 2.78 12.17
CA GLY A 69 3.68 2.11 13.09
C GLY A 69 4.04 0.70 12.62
N GLU A 70 3.57 -0.32 13.34
CA GLU A 70 3.77 -1.74 12.97
C GLU A 70 2.56 -2.33 12.24
N GLU A 71 1.42 -1.65 12.28
CA GLU A 71 0.22 -2.04 11.57
C GLU A 71 0.31 -1.60 10.12
N ILE A 72 -0.14 -2.47 9.22
CA ILE A 72 -0.19 -2.22 7.79
C ILE A 72 -1.53 -2.69 7.25
N SER A 73 -2.12 -1.88 6.37
CA SER A 73 -3.33 -2.22 5.63
C SER A 73 -3.16 -1.81 4.17
N GLY A 74 -4.07 -2.23 3.30
CA GLY A 74 -4.03 -1.81 1.91
C GLY A 74 -4.72 -2.78 0.96
N GLU A 75 -4.26 -2.76 -0.29
CA GLU A 75 -4.76 -3.66 -1.33
C GLU A 75 -3.64 -4.14 -2.23
N PHE A 76 -3.76 -5.40 -2.65
CA PHE A 76 -2.89 -5.99 -3.64
C PHE A 76 -3.76 -6.60 -4.72
N ASN A 77 -3.48 -6.24 -5.96
CA ASN A 77 -4.24 -6.73 -7.10
C ASN A 77 -3.30 -7.20 -8.20
N ASN A 78 -3.47 -8.45 -8.61
CA ASN A 78 -2.65 -9.15 -9.56
C ASN A 78 -3.50 -9.56 -10.78
N TYR A 79 -3.15 -9.04 -11.96
CA TYR A 79 -3.80 -9.28 -13.24
C TYR A 79 -2.77 -9.84 -14.22
N PRO A 80 -2.36 -11.10 -14.06
CA PRO A 80 -1.56 -11.76 -15.07
C PRO A 80 -2.35 -11.84 -16.38
N ALA A 81 -1.68 -11.62 -17.51
CA ALA A 81 -2.28 -11.76 -18.82
C ALA A 81 -2.70 -13.22 -19.06
N GLU A 82 -3.84 -13.40 -19.72
CA GLU A 82 -4.35 -14.73 -20.14
C GLU A 82 -4.60 -15.71 -18.98
N LYS A 83 -4.64 -15.19 -17.74
CA LYS A 83 -4.87 -15.95 -16.50
C LYS A 83 -5.87 -15.21 -15.64
N ASP A 84 -6.44 -15.93 -14.68
CA ASP A 84 -7.38 -15.34 -13.73
C ASP A 84 -6.69 -14.33 -12.83
N SER A 85 -7.40 -13.23 -12.57
CA SER A 85 -6.94 -12.21 -11.65
C SER A 85 -7.11 -12.67 -10.21
N LYS A 86 -6.24 -12.15 -9.34
CA LYS A 86 -6.34 -12.33 -7.90
C LYS A 86 -6.17 -10.99 -7.21
N VAL A 87 -7.23 -10.55 -6.54
CA VAL A 87 -7.41 -9.16 -6.13
C VAL A 87 -7.95 -9.09 -4.71
N GLY A 88 -7.66 -8.05 -3.94
CA GLY A 88 -8.26 -7.94 -2.62
C GLY A 88 -7.54 -6.99 -1.66
N LYS A 89 -8.16 -6.82 -0.49
CA LYS A 89 -7.63 -6.00 0.61
C LYS A 89 -6.92 -6.85 1.63
N PHE A 90 -5.92 -6.28 2.28
CA PHE A 90 -5.19 -6.98 3.33
C PHE A 90 -4.99 -6.11 4.55
N GLU A 91 -4.71 -6.78 5.67
CA GLU A 91 -4.29 -6.19 6.93
C GLU A 91 -3.22 -7.08 7.58
N GLY A 92 -2.31 -6.51 8.36
CA GLY A 92 -1.30 -7.28 9.06
C GLY A 92 -0.24 -6.44 9.73
N THR A 93 0.97 -6.98 9.80
CA THR A 93 2.10 -6.31 10.46
C THR A 93 3.32 -6.24 9.57
N VAL A 94 4.10 -5.17 9.76
CA VAL A 94 5.40 -4.99 9.11
C VAL A 94 6.53 -5.36 10.06
N GLY A 95 7.44 -6.21 9.59
CA GLY A 95 8.66 -6.57 10.32
C GLY A 95 9.71 -5.44 10.36
N PRO A 96 10.80 -5.64 11.10
CA PRO A 96 11.92 -4.70 11.14
C PRO A 96 12.58 -4.55 9.76
N LEU A 97 13.33 -3.46 9.58
CA LEU A 97 14.16 -3.25 8.40
C LEU A 97 15.32 -4.27 8.38
N ASP A 98 15.38 -5.08 7.34
CA ASP A 98 16.55 -5.92 7.05
C ASP A 98 17.63 -5.05 6.39
N GLN A 99 18.73 -4.83 7.11
CA GLN A 99 19.85 -3.99 6.66
C GLN A 99 20.65 -4.59 5.50
N LYS A 100 20.56 -5.90 5.26
CA LYS A 100 21.32 -6.58 4.20
C LYS A 100 20.68 -6.34 2.83
N ILE A 101 19.35 -6.38 2.78
CA ILE A 101 18.57 -6.21 1.56
C ILE A 101 17.86 -4.85 1.48
N MET A 102 18.00 -4.02 2.51
CA MET A 102 17.35 -2.70 2.64
C MET A 102 15.83 -2.74 2.44
N ALA A 103 15.21 -3.83 2.91
CA ALA A 103 13.78 -4.09 2.74
C ALA A 103 13.13 -4.53 4.05
N ARG A 104 11.81 -4.36 4.12
CA ARG A 104 10.93 -4.87 5.18
C ARG A 104 10.08 -6.00 4.63
N THR A 105 9.67 -6.90 5.51
CA THR A 105 8.72 -7.97 5.18
C THR A 105 7.42 -7.73 5.94
N ALA A 106 6.31 -7.62 5.21
CA ALA A 106 4.97 -7.60 5.78
C ALA A 106 4.37 -9.01 5.78
N ASN A 107 3.77 -9.39 6.90
CA ASN A 107 2.98 -10.60 7.05
C ASN A 107 1.52 -10.20 7.16
N LEU A 108 0.71 -10.64 6.19
CA LEU A 108 -0.60 -10.08 5.92
C LEU A 108 -1.66 -11.18 5.89
N TRP A 109 -2.88 -10.80 6.24
CA TRP A 109 -4.09 -11.54 5.94
C TRP A 109 -4.79 -10.85 4.78
N TRP A 110 -4.94 -11.55 3.67
CA TRP A 110 -5.50 -11.05 2.43
C TRP A 110 -6.90 -11.65 2.21
N ASP A 111 -7.91 -10.78 2.16
CA ASP A 111 -9.25 -11.14 1.74
C ASP A 111 -9.29 -11.09 0.21
N SER A 112 -8.88 -12.20 -0.40
CA SER A 112 -8.66 -12.33 -1.84
C SER A 112 -9.91 -12.80 -2.58
N LEU A 113 -10.11 -12.28 -3.78
CA LEU A 113 -11.10 -12.70 -4.76
C LEU A 113 -10.33 -13.27 -5.97
N ALA A 114 -10.54 -14.55 -6.26
CA ALA A 114 -10.00 -15.24 -7.42
C ALA A 114 -11.05 -16.23 -7.95
N GLU A 115 -11.20 -16.35 -9.27
CA GLU A 115 -12.12 -17.33 -9.89
C GLU A 115 -13.58 -17.24 -9.36
N GLY A 116 -14.01 -16.05 -8.92
CA GLY A 116 -15.34 -15.82 -8.36
C GLY A 116 -15.52 -16.29 -6.90
N MET A 117 -14.45 -16.73 -6.24
CA MET A 117 -14.46 -17.13 -4.83
C MET A 117 -13.72 -16.10 -3.96
N ASN A 118 -14.31 -15.77 -2.81
CA ASN A 118 -13.65 -14.97 -1.78
C ASN A 118 -13.02 -15.92 -0.75
N THR A 119 -11.72 -15.78 -0.52
CA THR A 119 -10.96 -16.57 0.46
C THR A 119 -10.06 -15.68 1.27
N LYS A 120 -9.98 -15.95 2.58
CA LYS A 120 -8.99 -15.34 3.45
C LYS A 120 -7.72 -16.18 3.43
N GLU A 121 -6.61 -15.55 3.10
CA GLU A 121 -5.33 -16.25 2.96
C GLU A 121 -4.15 -15.45 3.50
N GLU A 122 -3.07 -16.14 3.81
CA GLU A 122 -1.81 -15.50 4.17
C GLU A 122 -1.16 -14.86 2.94
N LEU A 123 -0.61 -13.65 3.10
CA LEU A 123 0.15 -12.96 2.06
C LEU A 123 1.44 -12.44 2.67
N VAL A 124 2.56 -12.66 1.97
CA VAL A 124 3.86 -12.08 2.35
C VAL A 124 4.30 -11.10 1.29
N VAL A 125 4.62 -9.87 1.70
CA VAL A 125 5.13 -8.83 0.80
C VAL A 125 6.48 -8.35 1.30
N GLN A 126 7.46 -8.31 0.41
CA GLN A 126 8.75 -7.67 0.68
C GLN A 126 8.79 -6.33 -0.04
N PHE A 127 9.17 -5.26 0.66
CA PHE A 127 9.23 -3.92 0.07
C PHE A 127 10.37 -3.10 0.66
N GLY A 128 11.04 -2.33 -0.19
CA GLY A 128 12.25 -1.59 0.13
C GLY A 128 12.97 -1.14 -1.13
N ASP A 129 13.87 -0.16 -1.01
CA ASP A 129 14.70 0.34 -2.11
C ASP A 129 13.92 0.64 -3.41
N GLY A 130 12.76 1.30 -3.27
CA GLY A 130 11.92 1.66 -4.42
C GLY A 130 11.20 0.51 -5.10
N ASN A 131 11.19 -0.68 -4.51
CA ASN A 131 10.53 -1.85 -5.08
C ASN A 131 9.66 -2.60 -4.05
N ALA A 132 8.71 -3.38 -4.55
CA ALA A 132 7.95 -4.34 -3.77
C ALA A 132 7.75 -5.65 -4.55
N VAL A 133 7.55 -6.75 -3.84
CA VAL A 133 7.22 -8.05 -4.41
C VAL A 133 6.30 -8.83 -3.47
N ALA A 134 5.21 -9.34 -4.02
CA ALA A 134 4.38 -10.34 -3.34
C ALA A 134 5.01 -11.73 -3.51
N LEU A 135 5.08 -12.50 -2.43
CA LEU A 135 5.63 -13.84 -2.43
C LEU A 135 4.49 -14.87 -2.42
N PHE A 136 4.62 -15.95 -3.19
CA PHE A 136 3.59 -16.99 -3.32
C PHE A 136 4.17 -18.38 -3.07
N GLY A 137 3.32 -19.34 -2.70
CA GLY A 137 3.76 -20.70 -2.39
C GLY A 137 2.57 -21.65 -2.28
N GLU A 138 2.86 -22.91 -1.98
CA GLU A 138 1.82 -23.91 -1.74
C GLU A 138 1.02 -23.53 -0.49
N MET A 139 -0.30 -23.40 -0.65
CA MET A 139 -1.24 -23.08 0.42
C MET A 139 -1.90 -24.35 0.96
N ILE A 140 -2.20 -24.36 2.26
CA ILE A 140 -3.00 -25.37 2.94
C ILE A 140 -4.13 -24.69 3.72
N ASP A 141 -5.31 -25.31 3.72
CA ASP A 141 -6.42 -24.90 4.57
C ASP A 141 -6.16 -25.34 6.02
N LYS A 142 -6.33 -24.44 6.98
CA LYS A 142 -6.25 -24.74 8.42
C LYS A 142 -7.47 -25.48 8.97
N GLY A 143 -8.52 -25.66 8.17
CA GLY A 143 -9.77 -26.32 8.53
C GLY A 143 -10.88 -25.35 8.93
N ASP A 144 -10.64 -24.05 8.85
CA ASP A 144 -11.58 -22.95 9.12
C ASP A 144 -11.87 -22.11 7.87
N GLY A 145 -11.40 -22.54 6.69
CA GLY A 145 -11.52 -21.81 5.43
C GLY A 145 -10.47 -20.71 5.27
N VAL A 146 -9.48 -20.64 6.17
CA VAL A 146 -8.33 -19.75 6.06
C VAL A 146 -7.13 -20.52 5.52
N TYR A 147 -6.56 -20.01 4.44
CA TYR A 147 -5.41 -20.60 3.77
C TYR A 147 -4.09 -20.01 4.30
N VAL A 148 -3.09 -20.85 4.53
CA VAL A 148 -1.74 -20.43 4.92
C VAL A 148 -0.68 -21.13 4.12
N TYR A 149 0.52 -20.53 4.04
CA TYR A 149 1.63 -21.17 3.37
C TYR A 149 2.06 -22.43 4.12
N LYS A 150 2.17 -23.54 3.38
CA LYS A 150 2.68 -24.82 3.90
C LYS A 150 4.13 -24.71 4.35
N ASP A 151 4.93 -23.94 3.61
CA ASP A 151 6.36 -23.75 3.86
C ASP A 151 6.79 -22.33 3.43
N LYS A 152 6.96 -21.44 4.42
CA LYS A 152 7.37 -20.05 4.19
C LYS A 152 8.81 -19.90 3.67
N MET A 153 9.62 -20.97 3.71
CA MET A 153 10.98 -20.95 3.16
C MET A 153 11.01 -21.28 1.66
N LYS A 154 9.87 -21.71 1.09
CA LYS A 154 9.74 -22.08 -0.32
C LYS A 154 8.86 -21.10 -1.11
N LEU A 155 8.72 -19.88 -0.61
CA LEU A 155 7.99 -18.86 -1.32
C LEU A 155 8.78 -18.41 -2.56
N THR A 156 8.07 -18.20 -3.65
CA THR A 156 8.58 -17.69 -4.91
C THR A 156 8.11 -16.25 -5.11
N SER A 157 8.97 -15.45 -5.72
CA SER A 157 8.66 -14.06 -6.06
C SER A 157 7.61 -13.99 -7.17
N GLY A 158 6.59 -13.15 -6.97
CA GLY A 158 5.71 -12.68 -8.03
C GLY A 158 6.37 -11.60 -8.89
N PHE A 159 5.56 -10.70 -9.45
CA PHE A 159 6.07 -9.55 -10.19
C PHE A 159 6.87 -8.62 -9.28
N GLN A 160 7.97 -8.07 -9.80
CA GLN A 160 8.71 -7.00 -9.16
C GLN A 160 8.00 -5.67 -9.47
N LEU A 161 7.35 -5.08 -8.47
CA LEU A 161 6.64 -3.82 -8.61
C LEU A 161 7.58 -2.65 -8.33
N GLY A 162 7.61 -1.66 -9.23
CA GLY A 162 8.35 -0.43 -9.03
C GLY A 162 7.53 0.59 -8.24
N GLN A 163 8.18 1.35 -7.37
CA GLN A 163 7.52 2.42 -6.62
C GLN A 163 7.04 3.51 -7.56
N ILE A 164 5.81 3.96 -7.32
CA ILE A 164 5.15 5.06 -8.05
C ILE A 164 4.47 5.96 -7.03
N SER A 165 4.20 7.23 -7.38
CA SER A 165 3.37 8.06 -6.51
C SER A 165 1.96 7.48 -6.44
N CYS A 166 1.33 7.54 -5.26
CA CYS A 166 -0.06 7.10 -5.12
C CYS A 166 -1.02 7.95 -5.96
N LYS A 167 -0.65 9.19 -6.29
CA LYS A 167 -1.42 10.03 -7.21
C LYS A 167 -1.42 9.44 -8.62
N ASP A 168 -0.26 9.07 -9.14
CA ASP A 168 -0.14 8.53 -10.50
C ASP A 168 -0.77 7.13 -10.60
N LEU A 169 -0.64 6.30 -9.56
CA LEU A 169 -1.36 5.02 -9.51
C LEU A 169 -2.87 5.23 -9.59
N ASN A 170 -3.41 6.16 -8.80
CA ASN A 170 -4.84 6.49 -8.83
C ASN A 170 -5.29 7.00 -10.21
N GLU A 171 -4.46 7.79 -10.88
CA GLU A 171 -4.72 8.24 -12.25
C GLU A 171 -4.79 7.06 -13.24
N ILE A 172 -3.80 6.17 -13.23
CA ILE A 172 -3.77 4.96 -14.08
C ILE A 172 -5.07 4.16 -13.89
N LEU A 173 -5.43 3.88 -12.64
CA LEU A 173 -6.61 3.09 -12.31
C LEU A 173 -7.91 3.78 -12.71
N ALA A 174 -8.02 5.11 -12.52
CA ALA A 174 -9.19 5.88 -12.92
C ALA A 174 -9.38 5.90 -14.44
N VAL A 175 -8.30 6.12 -15.18
CA VAL A 175 -8.33 6.18 -16.65
C VAL A 175 -8.66 4.80 -17.24
N GLU A 176 -8.02 3.74 -16.74
CA GLU A 176 -8.33 2.37 -17.18
C GLU A 176 -9.79 2.02 -16.91
N LYS A 177 -10.31 2.33 -15.72
CA LYS A 177 -11.71 2.12 -15.38
C LYS A 177 -12.64 2.86 -16.35
N TYR A 178 -12.37 4.14 -16.61
CA TYR A 178 -13.17 4.93 -17.54
C TYR A 178 -13.23 4.29 -18.93
N ILE A 179 -12.10 3.83 -19.47
CA ILE A 179 -12.04 3.19 -20.79
C ILE A 179 -12.88 1.91 -20.79
N ARG A 180 -12.74 1.05 -19.77
CA ARG A 180 -13.51 -0.19 -19.66
C ARG A 180 -15.02 0.06 -19.62
N GLU A 181 -15.45 1.07 -18.90
CA GLU A 181 -16.88 1.42 -18.76
C GLU A 181 -17.44 2.10 -20.02
N ASN A 182 -16.62 2.84 -20.77
CA ASN A 182 -17.08 3.72 -21.85
C ASN A 182 -16.65 3.28 -23.25
N ILE A 183 -15.94 2.16 -23.42
CA ILE A 183 -15.38 1.72 -24.72
C ILE A 183 -16.43 1.74 -25.84
N LYS A 184 -17.66 1.32 -25.54
CA LYS A 184 -18.81 1.28 -26.47
C LYS A 184 -19.15 2.65 -27.09
N THR A 185 -18.84 3.72 -26.37
CA THR A 185 -19.10 5.11 -26.79
C THR A 185 -17.84 5.79 -27.36
N ILE A 186 -16.66 5.35 -26.94
CA ILE A 186 -15.38 5.89 -27.38
C ILE A 186 -15.03 5.40 -28.79
N THR A 187 -15.31 4.12 -29.10
CA THR A 187 -14.99 3.51 -30.38
C THR A 187 -15.90 4.04 -31.50
N THR A 188 -15.32 4.41 -32.64
CA THR A 188 -16.09 4.85 -33.82
C THR A 188 -16.63 3.69 -34.66
N ASP A 189 -16.02 2.52 -34.55
CA ASP A 189 -16.41 1.34 -35.32
C ASP A 189 -17.65 0.68 -34.73
N LYS A 190 -18.52 0.17 -35.59
CA LYS A 190 -19.69 -0.59 -35.16
C LYS A 190 -19.30 -2.04 -34.86
N PRO A 191 -19.79 -2.63 -33.77
CA PRO A 191 -19.65 -4.06 -33.56
C PRO A 191 -20.43 -4.82 -34.64
N VAL A 192 -20.01 -6.04 -34.94
CA VAL A 192 -20.63 -6.91 -35.95
C VAL A 192 -21.52 -7.96 -35.28
N LEU A 193 -22.47 -8.48 -36.05
CA LEU A 193 -23.33 -9.61 -35.65
C LEU A 193 -24.09 -9.40 -34.32
N GLY A 194 -24.37 -8.15 -33.95
CA GLY A 194 -25.06 -7.81 -32.71
C GLY A 194 -24.20 -7.87 -31.45
N GLY A 195 -22.87 -7.95 -31.59
CA GLY A 195 -21.92 -7.89 -30.48
C GLY A 195 -21.89 -6.53 -29.76
N LEU A 196 -21.17 -6.48 -28.65
CA LEU A 196 -20.88 -5.25 -27.90
C LEU A 196 -19.38 -5.17 -27.68
N TRP A 197 -18.80 -3.99 -27.86
CA TRP A 197 -17.38 -3.79 -27.55
C TRP A 197 -17.10 -3.98 -26.06
N TYR A 198 -16.05 -4.74 -25.77
CA TYR A 198 -15.45 -4.88 -24.45
C TYR A 198 -13.93 -4.74 -24.54
N VAL A 199 -13.34 -4.28 -23.45
CA VAL A 199 -11.90 -4.04 -23.36
C VAL A 199 -11.19 -5.31 -22.96
N VAL A 200 -10.25 -5.74 -23.80
CA VAL A 200 -9.39 -6.89 -23.54
C VAL A 200 -8.15 -6.43 -22.75
N SER A 201 -7.51 -5.36 -23.19
CA SER A 201 -6.28 -4.84 -22.59
C SER A 201 -6.18 -3.33 -22.69
N VAL A 202 -5.58 -2.69 -21.69
CA VAL A 202 -5.34 -1.25 -21.66
C VAL A 202 -3.92 -1.01 -21.22
N PHE A 203 -3.24 -0.04 -21.81
CA PHE A 203 -1.97 0.48 -21.31
C PHE A 203 -2.09 1.99 -21.16
N ILE A 204 -1.72 2.50 -19.99
CA ILE A 204 -1.72 3.93 -19.66
C ILE A 204 -0.29 4.41 -19.48
N ASN A 205 0.10 5.42 -20.24
CA ASN A 205 1.33 6.17 -20.05
C ASN A 205 1.00 7.52 -19.40
N TYR A 206 1.02 7.53 -18.07
CA TYR A 206 0.67 8.69 -17.27
C TYR A 206 1.63 9.88 -17.41
N SER A 207 2.90 9.62 -17.76
CA SER A 207 3.86 10.69 -17.98
C SER A 207 3.59 11.50 -19.26
N LEU A 208 2.89 10.90 -20.23
CA LEU A 208 2.59 11.53 -21.53
C LEU A 208 1.10 11.78 -21.74
N ASN A 209 0.24 11.42 -20.78
CA ASN A 209 -1.21 11.42 -20.91
C ASN A 209 -1.71 10.70 -22.17
N THR A 210 -1.08 9.56 -22.49
CA THR A 210 -1.42 8.73 -23.65
C THR A 210 -1.68 7.30 -23.22
N GLY A 211 -2.31 6.53 -24.11
CA GLY A 211 -2.45 5.10 -23.89
C GLY A 211 -2.82 4.34 -25.15
N SER A 212 -2.92 3.03 -24.99
CA SER A 212 -3.41 2.12 -26.02
C SER A 212 -4.42 1.16 -25.42
N VAL A 213 -5.40 0.76 -26.22
CA VAL A 213 -6.42 -0.20 -25.83
C VAL A 213 -6.61 -1.24 -26.92
N THR A 214 -6.72 -2.49 -26.50
CA THR A 214 -7.20 -3.62 -27.30
C THR A 214 -8.62 -3.93 -26.84
N TYR A 215 -9.55 -4.00 -27.78
CA TYR A 215 -10.97 -4.22 -27.53
C TYR A 215 -11.55 -5.15 -28.58
N GLU A 216 -12.61 -5.88 -28.24
CA GLU A 216 -13.22 -6.85 -29.13
C GLU A 216 -14.74 -6.95 -28.90
N ASP A 217 -15.47 -7.56 -29.83
CA ASP A 217 -16.93 -7.77 -29.74
C ASP A 217 -17.34 -9.26 -29.73
N GLY A 218 -16.35 -10.14 -29.58
CA GLY A 218 -16.51 -11.60 -29.68
C GLY A 218 -16.38 -12.17 -31.10
N HIS A 219 -16.26 -11.33 -32.12
CA HIS A 219 -16.05 -11.75 -33.51
C HIS A 219 -14.84 -11.06 -34.15
N ILE A 220 -14.63 -9.78 -33.83
CA ILE A 220 -13.50 -8.99 -34.31
C ILE A 220 -12.80 -8.29 -33.15
N GLN A 221 -11.48 -8.13 -33.29
CA GLN A 221 -10.63 -7.38 -32.38
C GLN A 221 -10.13 -6.10 -33.07
N GLY A 222 -10.00 -5.03 -32.29
CA GLY A 222 -9.39 -3.77 -32.70
C GLY A 222 -8.38 -3.28 -31.67
N ASP A 223 -7.39 -2.55 -32.17
CA ASP A 223 -6.40 -1.85 -31.36
C ASP A 223 -6.53 -0.35 -31.62
N ALA A 224 -6.35 0.48 -30.60
CA ALA A 224 -6.38 1.93 -30.73
C ALA A 224 -5.36 2.61 -29.80
N THR A 225 -4.88 3.78 -30.22
CA THR A 225 -4.22 4.74 -29.32
C THR A 225 -5.16 5.87 -28.94
N PHE A 226 -4.89 6.51 -27.82
CA PHE A 226 -5.62 7.68 -27.38
C PHE A 226 -4.74 8.62 -26.54
N GLU A 227 -5.20 9.85 -26.44
CA GLU A 227 -4.76 10.83 -25.45
C GLU A 227 -5.85 10.98 -24.40
N TYR A 228 -5.52 11.49 -23.21
CA TYR A 228 -6.53 11.71 -22.18
C TYR A 228 -6.25 12.96 -21.34
N GLU A 229 -7.29 13.43 -20.66
CA GLU A 229 -7.21 14.40 -19.58
C GLU A 229 -7.72 13.77 -18.29
N PHE A 230 -7.02 14.05 -17.19
CA PHE A 230 -7.39 13.58 -15.86
C PHE A 230 -7.36 14.76 -14.88
N ASP A 231 -8.44 14.92 -14.11
CA ASP A 231 -8.50 15.86 -13.00
C ASP A 231 -8.40 15.08 -11.69
N SER A 232 -7.30 15.28 -10.96
CA SER A 232 -7.06 14.58 -9.69
C SER A 232 -8.03 14.94 -8.58
N ASN A 233 -8.71 16.10 -8.65
CA ASN A 233 -9.65 16.54 -7.60
C ASN A 233 -11.01 15.87 -7.77
N THR A 234 -11.53 15.88 -8.99
CA THR A 234 -12.85 15.30 -9.32
C THR A 234 -12.76 13.83 -9.72
N LYS A 235 -11.54 13.32 -9.96
CA LYS A 235 -11.26 12.01 -10.56
C LYS A 235 -11.92 11.83 -11.92
N SER A 236 -12.22 12.92 -12.64
CA SER A 236 -12.83 12.85 -13.96
C SER A 236 -11.78 12.54 -15.02
N THR A 237 -12.12 11.64 -15.93
CA THR A 237 -11.31 11.28 -17.09
C THR A 237 -12.05 11.65 -18.38
N PHE A 238 -11.32 12.22 -19.34
CA PHE A 238 -11.83 12.47 -20.68
C PHE A 238 -10.86 11.92 -21.73
N ILE A 239 -11.37 11.17 -22.71
CA ILE A 239 -10.56 10.56 -23.77
C ILE A 239 -10.59 11.42 -25.03
N LYS A 240 -9.40 11.67 -25.60
CA LYS A 240 -9.16 12.48 -26.80
C LYS A 240 -8.43 11.65 -27.85
N ASN A 241 -8.55 12.08 -29.10
CA ASN A 241 -7.74 11.58 -30.22
C ASN A 241 -7.72 10.04 -30.32
N PHE A 242 -8.88 9.41 -30.04
CA PHE A 242 -9.02 7.96 -30.13
C PHE A 242 -8.90 7.51 -31.59
N LYS A 243 -7.85 6.74 -31.89
CA LYS A 243 -7.50 6.36 -33.25
C LYS A 243 -7.15 4.88 -33.32
N ARG A 244 -7.84 4.15 -34.20
CA ARG A 244 -7.55 2.75 -34.50
C ARG A 244 -6.19 2.61 -35.18
N ILE A 245 -5.46 1.54 -34.84
CA ILE A 245 -4.16 1.14 -35.40
C ILE A 245 -4.38 0.03 -36.43
#